data_AF-A0A415ZLY5-F1
#
_entry.id   AF-A0A415ZLY5-F1
#
_cell.length_a   1.000
_cell.length_b   1.000
_cell.length_c   1.000
_cell.angle_alpha   90.00
_cell.angle_beta   90.00
_cell.angle_gamma   90.00
#
_symmetry.space_group_name_H-M   'P 1'
#
loop_
_entity.id
_entity.type
_entity.pdbx_description
1 polymer ?
#
loop_
_entity_poly.entity_id
_entity_poly.type
_entity_poly.pdbx_seq_one_letter_code
_entity_poly.pdbx_strand_id
1 'polypeptide(L)'
;MRKLSKYEKETIINWNEGETIASIYTFNASLKRRLEDFSRKYPLLCRLERSTPEGSVTYVMDKSRLSIRLVPPYSEERLAAARECAKEHGFQVIQTEEKIA
;
A
#
# COMPACT_ATOMS: atom_id res chain seq x y z
N MET A 1 -24.47 -11.13 -3.84
CA MET A 1 -23.45 -10.60 -2.90
C MET A 1 -23.49 -9.08 -2.95
N ARG A 2 -23.56 -8.41 -1.80
CA ARG A 2 -23.55 -6.95 -1.73
C ARG A 2 -22.17 -6.44 -2.15
N LYS A 3 -22.12 -5.46 -3.05
CA LYS A 3 -20.87 -4.82 -3.47
C LYS A 3 -20.35 -3.95 -2.32
N LEU A 4 -19.20 -4.30 -1.77
CA LEU A 4 -18.53 -3.50 -0.75
C LEU A 4 -18.18 -2.11 -1.29
N SER A 5 -18.48 -1.09 -0.50
CA SER A 5 -18.09 0.29 -0.70
C SER A 5 -16.56 0.46 -0.62
N LYS A 6 -16.05 1.61 -1.04
CA LYS A 6 -14.63 1.93 -0.87
C LYS A 6 -14.23 2.03 0.61
N TYR A 7 -15.16 2.46 1.46
CA TYR A 7 -14.94 2.58 2.90
C TYR A 7 -14.76 1.22 3.57
N GLU A 8 -15.62 0.24 3.22
CA GLU A 8 -15.52 -1.14 3.74
C GLU A 8 -14.28 -1.88 3.23
N LYS A 9 -13.66 -1.41 2.14
CA LYS A 9 -12.45 -2.00 1.55
C LYS A 9 -11.18 -1.43 2.19
N GLU A 10 -11.02 -1.71 3.47
CA GLU A 10 -9.91 -1.19 4.26
C GLU A 10 -8.63 -2.03 4.15
N THR A 11 -7.58 -1.54 4.79
CA THR A 11 -6.35 -2.28 5.06
C THR A 11 -6.00 -2.10 6.52
N ILE A 12 -5.87 -3.21 7.24
CA ILE A 12 -5.53 -3.25 8.66
C ILE A 12 -4.20 -3.96 8.81
N ILE A 13 -3.26 -3.33 9.50
CA ILE A 13 -1.97 -3.93 9.86
C ILE A 13 -1.96 -4.06 11.37
N ASN A 14 -1.97 -5.31 11.86
CA ASN A 14 -1.80 -5.58 13.28
C ASN A 14 -0.32 -5.78 13.60
N TRP A 15 0.16 -5.00 14.56
CA TRP A 15 1.55 -4.96 15.00
C TRP A 15 1.60 -4.86 16.54
N ASN A 16 1.47 -6.00 17.22
CA ASN A 16 1.49 -6.07 18.69
C ASN A 16 2.91 -6.28 19.22
N GLU A 17 3.33 -5.72 20.35
CA GLU A 17 4.73 -5.85 20.83
C GLU A 17 5.14 -7.28 21.24
N GLY A 18 4.20 -8.19 21.49
CA GLY A 18 4.50 -9.55 21.98
C GLY A 18 4.94 -10.54 20.91
N GLU A 19 4.54 -10.34 19.66
CA GLU A 19 4.82 -11.25 18.55
C GLU A 19 5.94 -10.72 17.65
N THR A 20 6.68 -11.61 16.99
CA THR A 20 7.66 -11.23 15.95
C THR A 20 7.03 -11.07 14.57
N ILE A 21 5.74 -11.39 14.44
CA ILE A 21 4.99 -11.43 13.19
C ILE A 21 3.97 -10.29 13.18
N ALA A 22 3.74 -9.71 12.00
CA ALA A 22 2.66 -8.78 11.73
C ALA A 22 1.59 -9.46 10.87
N SER A 23 0.32 -9.11 11.10
CA SER A 23 -0.81 -9.54 10.26
C SER A 23 -1.30 -8.37 9.40
N ILE A 24 -1.49 -8.62 8.10
CA ILE A 24 -1.93 -7.64 7.12
C ILE A 24 -3.22 -8.15 6.49
N TYR A 25 -4.33 -7.52 6.85
CA TYR A 25 -5.62 -7.68 6.19
C TYR A 25 -5.80 -6.58 5.15
N THR A 26 -6.14 -6.92 3.91
CA THR A 26 -6.28 -5.90 2.86
C THR A 26 -7.23 -6.28 1.72
N PHE A 27 -7.97 -5.28 1.23
CA PHE A 27 -8.65 -5.31 -0.06
C PHE A 27 -7.84 -4.66 -1.20
N ASN A 28 -6.73 -3.98 -0.90
CA ASN A 28 -5.94 -3.21 -1.87
C ASN A 28 -5.28 -4.12 -2.91
N ALA A 29 -5.70 -4.03 -4.17
CA ALA A 29 -5.23 -4.92 -5.23
C ALA A 29 -3.71 -4.87 -5.48
N SER A 30 -3.09 -3.69 -5.38
CA SER A 30 -1.64 -3.54 -5.56
C SER A 30 -0.87 -4.19 -4.41
N LEU A 31 -1.30 -3.95 -3.17
CA LEU A 31 -0.69 -4.58 -2.00
C LEU A 31 -0.86 -6.10 -2.03
N LYS A 32 -2.03 -6.61 -2.43
CA LYS A 32 -2.27 -8.06 -2.59
C LYS A 32 -1.25 -8.72 -3.52
N ARG A 33 -1.03 -8.16 -4.71
CA ARG A 33 -0.05 -8.69 -5.67
C ARG A 33 1.36 -8.72 -5.09
N ARG A 34 1.76 -7.63 -4.43
CA ARG A 34 3.08 -7.54 -3.78
C ARG A 34 3.27 -8.57 -2.67
N LEU A 35 2.24 -8.80 -1.84
CA LEU A 35 2.27 -9.83 -0.79
C LEU A 35 2.33 -11.23 -1.38
N GLU A 36 1.57 -11.49 -2.44
CA GLU A 36 1.55 -12.75 -3.15
C GLU A 36 2.93 -13.07 -3.77
N ASP A 37 3.53 -12.11 -4.47
CA ASP A 37 4.89 -12.25 -5.02
C ASP A 37 5.93 -12.46 -3.92
N PHE A 38 5.84 -11.70 -2.83
CA PHE A 38 6.77 -11.81 -1.71
C PHE A 38 6.65 -13.15 -0.98
N SER A 39 5.43 -13.64 -0.76
CA SER A 39 5.17 -14.94 -0.13
C SER A 39 5.64 -16.12 -0.98
N ARG A 40 5.48 -16.05 -2.31
CA ARG A 40 6.06 -17.04 -3.23
C ARG A 40 7.58 -17.08 -3.15
N LYS A 41 8.22 -15.92 -3.08
CA LYS A 41 9.68 -15.80 -3.06
C LYS A 41 10.29 -16.16 -1.70
N TYR A 42 9.57 -15.86 -0.61
CA TYR A 42 10.04 -16.02 0.76
C TYR A 42 8.95 -16.66 1.66
N PRO A 43 8.58 -17.93 1.42
CA PRO A 43 7.44 -18.57 2.09
C PRO A 43 7.60 -18.72 3.61
N LEU A 44 8.85 -18.73 4.11
CA LEU A 44 9.13 -18.77 5.55
C LEU A 44 8.91 -17.41 6.23
N LEU A 45 8.98 -16.31 5.47
CA LEU A 45 8.91 -14.95 5.99
C LEU A 45 7.55 -14.31 5.79
N CYS A 46 6.75 -14.81 4.84
CA CYS A 46 5.41 -14.31 4.56
C CYS A 46 4.55 -15.43 3.99
N ARG A 47 3.36 -15.62 4.56
CA ARG A 47 2.41 -16.64 4.11
C ARG A 47 0.99 -16.10 4.08
N LEU A 48 0.21 -16.60 3.13
CA LEU A 48 -1.23 -16.38 3.12
C LEU A 48 -1.84 -17.14 4.29
N GLU A 49 -2.58 -16.42 5.15
CA GLU A 49 -3.30 -17.00 6.27
C GLU A 49 -4.77 -17.23 5.92
N ARG A 50 -5.40 -16.27 5.23
CA ARG A 50 -6.82 -16.35 4.87
C ARG A 50 -7.11 -15.58 3.58
N SER A 51 -8.07 -16.07 2.81
CA SER A 51 -8.74 -15.32 1.75
C SER A 51 -10.24 -15.38 1.95
N THR A 52 -10.94 -14.28 1.71
CA THR A 52 -12.40 -14.25 1.85
C THR A 52 -13.08 -14.25 0.47
N PRO A 53 -14.33 -14.76 0.36
CA PRO A 53 -15.11 -14.67 -0.88
C PRO A 53 -15.35 -13.22 -1.35
N GLU A 54 -15.36 -12.27 -0.42
CA GLU A 54 -15.52 -10.84 -0.68
C GLU A 54 -14.26 -10.22 -1.33
N GLY A 55 -13.16 -10.96 -1.34
CA GLY A 55 -11.93 -10.61 -2.06
C GLY A 55 -10.86 -9.92 -1.20
N SER A 56 -10.98 -9.95 0.13
CA SER A 56 -9.87 -9.61 1.02
C SER A 56 -8.94 -10.79 1.24
N VAL A 57 -7.71 -10.47 1.63
CA VAL A 57 -6.70 -11.46 2.00
C VAL A 57 -6.05 -11.03 3.31
N THR A 58 -5.64 -12.02 4.09
CA THR A 58 -4.83 -11.85 5.29
C THR A 58 -3.51 -12.57 5.08
N TYR A 59 -2.41 -11.82 5.19
CA TYR A 59 -1.06 -12.37 5.21
C TYR A 59 -0.45 -12.19 6.59
N VAL A 60 0.36 -13.15 7.00
CA VAL A 60 1.22 -13.01 8.17
C VAL A 60 2.67 -12.99 7.71
N MET A 61 3.46 -12.06 8.23
CA MET A 61 4.85 -11.89 7.85
C MET A 61 5.74 -11.41 8.99
N ASP A 62 7.03 -11.73 8.91
CA ASP A 62 8.03 -11.28 9.88
C ASP A 62 8.11 -9.74 9.89
N LYS A 63 8.01 -9.14 11.07
CA LYS A 63 8.05 -7.68 11.26
C LYS A 63 9.33 -7.05 10.74
N SER A 64 10.45 -7.77 10.79
CA SER A 64 11.73 -7.29 10.26
C SER A 64 11.70 -7.05 8.75
N ARG A 65 10.65 -7.49 8.04
CA ARG A 65 10.45 -7.32 6.59
C ARG A 65 9.41 -6.25 6.25
N LEU A 66 8.75 -5.66 7.24
CA LEU A 66 7.77 -4.60 7.06
C LEU A 66 8.31 -3.29 7.66
N SER A 67 8.18 -2.20 6.92
CA SER A 67 8.61 -0.87 7.36
C SER A 67 7.49 0.13 7.20
N ILE A 68 7.17 0.88 8.25
CA ILE A 68 6.29 2.04 8.16
C ILE A 68 7.17 3.26 7.89
N ARG A 69 6.97 3.91 6.74
CA ARG A 69 7.70 5.12 6.36
C ARG A 69 6.79 6.33 6.52
N LEU A 70 7.16 7.22 7.42
CA LEU A 70 6.57 8.55 7.50
C LEU A 70 7.26 9.44 6.46
N VAL A 71 6.49 9.87 5.46
CA VAL A 71 6.98 10.77 4.41
C VAL A 71 6.45 12.17 4.72
N PRO A 72 7.31 13.17 4.95
CA PRO A 72 6.83 14.54 5.13
C PRO A 72 6.17 15.02 3.83
N PRO A 73 5.17 15.90 3.92
CA PRO A 73 4.67 16.58 2.72
C PRO A 73 5.85 17.26 2.01
N TYR A 74 5.83 17.24 0.68
CA TYR A 74 6.88 17.92 -0.08
C TYR A 74 6.81 19.42 0.17
N SER A 75 7.95 20.04 0.48
CA SER A 75 8.07 21.49 0.46
C SER A 75 7.84 22.03 -0.95
N GLU A 76 7.44 23.29 -1.08
CA GLU A 76 7.27 23.94 -2.38
C GLU A 76 8.54 23.85 -3.23
N GLU A 77 9.72 24.00 -2.62
CA GLU A 77 11.03 23.82 -3.27
C GLU A 77 11.20 22.40 -3.84
N ARG A 78 10.83 21.36 -3.07
CA ARG A 78 10.91 19.98 -3.56
C ARG A 78 9.88 19.69 -4.65
N LEU A 79 8.68 20.28 -4.57
CA LEU A 79 7.68 20.19 -5.63
C LEU A 79 8.17 20.87 -6.90
N ALA A 80 8.80 22.05 -6.81
CA ALA A 80 9.38 22.76 -7.94
C ALA A 80 10.52 21.95 -8.57
N ALA A 81 11.45 21.43 -7.78
CA ALA A 81 12.53 20.57 -8.28
C ALA A 81 12.01 19.28 -8.94
N ALA A 82 10.97 18.66 -8.36
CA ALA A 82 10.34 17.48 -8.96
C ALA A 82 9.61 17.82 -10.28
N ARG A 83 8.99 19.00 -10.37
CA ARG A 83 8.36 19.50 -11.61
C ARG A 83 9.39 19.77 -12.70
N GLU A 84 10.51 20.42 -12.37
CA GLU A 84 11.60 20.65 -13.32
C GLU A 84 12.20 19.32 -13.80
N CYS A 85 12.50 18.40 -12.88
CA CYS A 85 12.97 17.06 -13.24
C CYS A 85 11.97 16.31 -14.14
N ALA A 86 10.67 16.43 -13.88
CA ALA A 86 9.63 15.83 -14.72
C ALA A 86 9.61 16.42 -16.14
N LYS A 87 9.79 17.74 -16.29
CA LYS A 87 9.90 18.40 -17.60
C LYS A 87 11.13 17.94 -18.37
N GLU A 88 12.28 17.83 -17.71
CA GLU A 88 13.53 17.34 -18.32
C GLU A 88 13.41 15.92 -18.86
N HIS A 89 12.61 15.07 -18.20
CA HIS A 89 12.40 13.67 -18.58
C HIS A 89 11.13 13.43 -19.41
N GLY A 90 10.52 14.50 -19.95
CA GLY A 90 9.41 14.40 -20.92
C GLY A 90 8.03 14.09 -20.32
N PHE A 91 7.85 14.21 -19.00
CA PHE A 91 6.55 14.08 -18.37
C PHE A 91 5.78 15.41 -18.42
N GLN A 92 4.65 15.43 -19.14
CA GLN A 92 3.76 16.59 -19.16
C GLN A 92 2.94 16.69 -17.86
N VAL A 93 2.93 17.88 -17.27
CA VAL A 93 2.10 18.18 -16.09
C VAL A 93 0.63 18.25 -16.54
N ILE A 94 -0.19 17.28 -16.13
CA ILE A 94 -1.63 17.38 -16.27
C ILE A 94 -2.12 18.42 -15.25
N GLN A 95 -2.57 19.58 -15.71
CA GLN A 95 -3.28 20.54 -14.88
C GLN A 95 -4.67 19.97 -14.60
N THR A 96 -4.89 19.36 -13.43
CA THR A 96 -6.24 19.18 -12.92
C THR A 96 -6.76 20.53 -12.49
N GLU A 97 -7.65 21.11 -13.28
CA GLU A 97 -8.48 22.24 -12.85
C GLU A 97 -9.18 21.86 -11.55
N GLU A 98 -8.85 22.54 -10.46
CA GLU A 98 -9.67 22.54 -9.26
C GLU A 98 -11.01 23.21 -9.62
N LYS A 99 -11.98 22.40 -10.04
CA LYS A 99 -13.38 22.82 -10.00
C LYS A 99 -13.81 22.88 -8.54
N ILE A 100 -13.61 24.05 -7.94
CA ILE A 100 -14.30 24.48 -6.73
C ILE A 100 -15.78 24.58 -7.11
N ALA A 101 -16.61 23.76 -6.47
CA ALA A 101 -18.06 23.87 -6.44
C ALA A 101 -18.52 23.85 -4.98
#